data_AF-A0A8S2Y708-F1
#
_entry.id   AF-A0A8S2Y708-F1
#
_cell.length_a   1.000
_cell.length_b   1.000
_cell.length_c   1.000
_cell.angle_alpha   90.00
_cell.angle_beta   90.00
_cell.angle_gamma   90.00
#
_symmetry.space_group_name_H-M   'P 1'
#
loop_
_entity.id
_entity.type
_entity.pdbx_description
1 polymer ?
#
loop_
_entity_poly.entity_id
_entity_poly.type
_entity_poly.pdbx_seq_one_letter_code
_entity_poly.pdbx_strand_id
1 'polypeptide(L)'
;KLIHELHEYVTSQLTTVHLLKPTKRLQRLLNEAQSPLIATKLFNEYITYTQTKQLFHRLLLPPGITEEQLVQFMLPIRTLAQHLPDIELVVFFDEFSTSSCLGLFHEMFIDRTIHGQPLADKIFFTAAINPYISIT
;
A
#
# COMPACT_ATOMS: atom_id res chain seq x y z
N LYS A 1 -27.28 15.23 -17.46
CA LYS A 1 -25.99 15.91 -17.69
C LYS A 1 -25.14 15.92 -16.42
N LEU A 2 -25.50 16.68 -15.38
CA LEU A 2 -24.72 16.75 -14.13
C LEU A 2 -24.47 15.39 -13.44
N ILE A 3 -25.49 14.51 -13.39
CA ILE A 3 -25.36 13.18 -12.77
C ILE A 3 -24.32 12.31 -13.50
N HIS A 4 -24.29 12.41 -14.83
CA HIS A 4 -23.34 11.69 -15.66
C HIS A 4 -21.93 12.23 -15.49
N GLU A 5 -21.78 13.56 -15.50
CA GLU A 5 -20.50 14.23 -15.29
C GLU A 5 -19.90 13.90 -13.92
N LEU A 6 -20.73 13.83 -12.87
CA LEU A 6 -20.28 13.41 -11.53
C LEU A 6 -19.81 11.95 -11.53
N HIS A 7 -20.57 11.04 -12.16
CA HIS A 7 -20.22 9.62 -12.22
C HIS A 7 -18.90 9.41 -12.97
N GLU A 8 -18.73 10.07 -14.12
CA GLU A 8 -17.48 10.05 -14.89
C GLU A 8 -16.31 10.63 -14.09
N TYR A 9 -16.53 11.75 -13.41
CA TYR A 9 -15.51 12.37 -12.57
C TYR A 9 -15.06 11.44 -11.44
N VAL A 10 -15.98 10.88 -10.66
CA VAL A 10 -15.64 9.97 -9.55
C VAL A 10 -14.95 8.71 -10.08
N THR A 11 -15.45 8.15 -11.19
CA THR A 11 -14.82 6.98 -11.83
C THR A 11 -13.39 7.30 -12.25
N SER A 12 -13.17 8.44 -12.92
CA SER A 12 -11.84 8.91 -13.32
C SER A 12 -10.92 9.14 -12.13
N GLN A 13 -11.39 9.77 -11.06
CA GLN A 13 -10.56 9.99 -9.87
C GLN A 13 -10.14 8.68 -9.21
N LEU A 14 -11.04 7.71 -9.10
CA LEU A 14 -10.73 6.41 -8.50
C LEU A 14 -9.81 5.54 -9.37
N THR A 15 -9.78 5.75 -10.69
CA THR A 15 -8.86 5.04 -11.59
C THR A 15 -7.52 5.73 -11.71
N THR A 16 -7.50 7.07 -11.75
CA THR A 16 -6.28 7.87 -11.94
C THR A 16 -5.53 8.13 -10.63
N VAL A 17 -6.25 8.35 -9.52
CA VAL A 17 -5.62 8.60 -8.22
C VAL A 17 -5.44 7.28 -7.49
N HIS A 18 -4.31 6.61 -7.74
CA HIS A 18 -4.00 5.29 -7.17
C HIS A 18 -3.91 5.26 -5.64
N LEU A 19 -3.88 6.41 -4.97
CA LEU A 19 -3.98 6.50 -3.52
C LEU A 19 -5.40 6.34 -2.98
N LEU A 20 -6.44 6.49 -3.79
CA LEU A 20 -7.81 6.37 -3.29
C LEU A 20 -8.18 4.89 -3.15
N LYS A 21 -8.82 4.58 -2.03
CA LYS A 21 -9.39 3.27 -1.73
C LYS A 21 -10.91 3.42 -1.61
N PRO A 22 -11.67 3.08 -2.66
CA PRO A 22 -13.13 3.17 -2.61
C PRO A 22 -13.71 2.13 -1.64
N THR A 23 -14.78 2.49 -0.95
CA THR A 23 -15.54 1.55 -0.13
C THR A 23 -16.29 0.55 -1.02
N LYS A 24 -16.63 -0.64 -0.49
CA LYS A 24 -17.51 -1.60 -1.21
C LYS A 24 -18.84 -0.97 -1.60
N ARG A 25 -19.35 -0.06 -0.76
CA ARG A 25 -20.60 0.66 -1.01
C ARG A 25 -20.44 1.65 -2.16
N LEU A 26 -19.34 2.40 -2.21
CA LEU A 26 -19.04 3.30 -3.32
C LEU A 26 -18.93 2.55 -4.65
N GLN A 27 -18.22 1.41 -4.65
CA GLN A 27 -18.14 0.52 -5.81
C GLN A 27 -19.52 0.04 -6.27
N ARG A 28 -20.42 -0.30 -5.33
CA ARG A 28 -21.79 -0.69 -5.66
C ARG A 28 -22.59 0.47 -6.28
N LEU A 29 -22.50 1.66 -5.69
CA LEU A 29 -23.19 2.85 -6.19
C LEU A 29 -22.72 3.26 -7.59
N LEU A 30 -21.46 3.03 -7.93
CA LEU A 30 -20.91 3.25 -9.28
C LEU A 30 -21.52 2.29 -10.33
N ASN A 31 -21.96 1.11 -9.90
CA ASN A 31 -22.54 0.08 -10.78
C ASN A 31 -24.08 0.17 -10.89
N GLU A 32 -24.73 0.96 -10.03
CA GLU A 32 -26.18 1.14 -10.02
C GLU A 32 -26.63 2.25 -10.99
N ALA A 33 -27.88 2.18 -11.47
CA ALA A 33 -28.42 3.11 -12.47
C ALA A 33 -28.34 4.60 -12.04
N GLN A 34 -28.12 5.51 -13.00
CA GLN A 34 -27.91 6.93 -12.74
C GLN A 34 -29.22 7.69 -12.43
N SER A 35 -29.68 7.61 -11.18
CA SER A 35 -30.77 8.45 -10.66
C SER A 35 -30.23 9.61 -9.79
N PRO A 36 -30.97 10.73 -9.62
CA PRO A 36 -30.55 11.83 -8.76
C PRO A 36 -30.27 11.40 -7.31
N LEU A 37 -31.09 10.49 -6.76
CA LEU A 37 -30.90 9.97 -5.41
C LEU A 37 -29.62 9.14 -5.28
N ILE A 38 -29.28 8.36 -6.31
CA ILE A 38 -28.03 7.57 -6.37
C ILE A 38 -26.83 8.51 -6.52
N ALA A 39 -26.94 9.58 -7.31
CA ALA A 39 -25.89 10.58 -7.48
C ALA A 39 -25.50 11.27 -6.16
N THR A 40 -26.50 11.71 -5.37
CA THR A 40 -26.23 12.33 -4.05
C THR A 40 -25.58 11.33 -3.09
N LYS A 41 -26.02 10.07 -3.09
CA LYS A 41 -25.41 9.01 -2.29
C LYS A 41 -23.98 8.73 -2.72
N LEU A 42 -23.72 8.69 -4.03
CA LEU A 42 -22.40 8.48 -4.61
C LEU A 42 -21.45 9.61 -4.21
N PHE A 43 -21.86 10.87 -4.37
CA PHE A 43 -21.06 12.03 -3.98
C PHE A 43 -20.73 12.03 -2.49
N ASN A 44 -21.75 11.82 -1.64
CA ASN A 44 -21.57 11.78 -0.20
C ASN A 44 -20.64 10.63 0.22
N GLU A 45 -20.78 9.46 -0.41
CA GLU A 45 -19.93 8.31 -0.13
C GLU A 45 -18.48 8.57 -0.58
N TYR A 46 -18.29 9.17 -1.76
CA TYR A 46 -16.99 9.53 -2.30
C TYR A 46 -16.24 10.53 -1.39
N ILE A 47 -16.90 11.61 -0.96
CA ILE A 47 -16.24 12.63 -0.13
C ILE A 47 -16.02 12.14 1.30
N THR A 48 -17.00 11.46 1.89
CA THR A 48 -16.97 11.17 3.32
C THR A 48 -16.16 9.93 3.65
N TYR A 49 -16.17 8.93 2.77
CA TYR A 49 -15.66 7.59 3.12
C TYR A 49 -14.57 7.06 2.20
N THR A 50 -14.20 7.77 1.13
CA THR A 50 -13.01 7.39 0.35
C THR A 50 -11.77 7.61 1.20
N GLN A 51 -11.05 6.54 1.45
CA GLN A 51 -9.83 6.57 2.25
C GLN A 51 -8.60 6.68 1.36
N THR A 52 -7.51 7.22 1.89
CA THR A 52 -6.20 7.11 1.26
C THR A 52 -5.55 5.78 1.63
N LYS A 53 -4.87 5.15 0.68
CA LYS A 53 -3.97 4.03 0.95
C LYS A 53 -2.87 4.48 1.93
N GLN A 54 -2.38 3.55 2.73
CA GLN A 54 -1.30 3.82 3.67
C GLN A 54 0.01 4.03 2.90
N LEU A 55 0.78 5.04 3.32
CA LEU A 55 2.13 5.28 2.83
C LEU A 55 3.19 4.67 3.75
N PHE A 56 2.82 4.31 4.97
CA PHE A 56 3.69 3.71 5.97
C PHE A 56 3.24 2.27 6.25
N HIS A 57 4.14 1.32 6.04
CA HIS A 57 3.90 -0.10 6.21
C HIS A 57 4.83 -0.66 7.27
N ARG A 58 4.27 -1.14 8.38
CA ARG A 58 5.04 -1.76 9.47
C ARG A 58 4.91 -3.28 9.43
N LEU A 59 6.03 -3.97 9.53
CA LEU A 59 6.10 -5.41 9.80
C LEU A 59 6.84 -5.63 11.12
N LEU A 60 6.18 -6.24 12.10
CA LEU A 60 6.84 -6.80 13.26
C LEU A 60 7.44 -8.15 12.85
N LEU A 61 8.76 -8.34 13.02
CA LEU A 61 9.45 -9.54 12.58
C LEU A 61 9.41 -10.63 13.67
N PRO A 62 8.57 -11.66 13.54
CA PRO A 62 8.55 -12.75 14.51
C PRO A 62 9.81 -13.63 14.35
N PRO A 63 10.24 -14.32 15.44
CA PRO A 63 11.24 -15.37 15.34
C PRO A 63 10.81 -16.43 14.32
N GLY A 64 11.66 -16.71 13.33
CA GLY A 64 11.39 -17.72 12.31
C GLY A 64 10.50 -17.26 11.14
N ILE A 65 10.36 -15.96 10.91
CA ILE A 65 9.79 -15.46 9.65
C ILE A 65 10.50 -16.09 8.45
N THR A 66 9.73 -16.51 7.44
CA THR A 66 10.27 -17.07 6.20
C THR A 66 10.39 -16.01 5.11
N GLU A 67 11.23 -16.28 4.10
CA GLU A 67 11.36 -15.38 2.94
C GLU A 67 10.03 -15.22 2.22
N GLU A 68 9.24 -16.30 2.08
CA GLU A 68 7.94 -16.26 1.43
C GLU A 68 6.98 -15.31 2.15
N GLN A 69 6.96 -15.32 3.49
CA GLN A 69 6.13 -14.41 4.27
C GLN A 69 6.54 -12.95 4.07
N LEU A 70 7.85 -12.69 4.02
CA LEU A 70 8.39 -11.36 3.74
C LEU A 70 8.03 -10.89 2.33
N VAL A 71 8.12 -11.77 1.33
CA VAL A 71 7.70 -11.48 -0.05
C VAL A 71 6.21 -11.18 -0.11
N GLN A 72 5.36 -11.99 0.54
CA GLN A 72 3.91 -11.75 0.57
C GLN A 72 3.56 -10.40 1.20
N PHE A 73 4.28 -9.99 2.23
CA PHE A 73 4.14 -8.65 2.82
C PHE A 73 4.54 -7.54 1.81
N MET A 74 5.63 -7.73 1.07
CA MET A 74 6.17 -6.73 0.14
C MET A 74 5.40 -6.61 -1.18
N LEU A 75 4.74 -7.67 -1.66
CA LEU A 75 4.01 -7.67 -2.95
C LEU A 75 3.02 -6.51 -3.15
N PRO A 76 2.09 -6.23 -2.21
CA PRO A 76 1.15 -5.12 -2.38
C PRO A 76 1.86 -3.75 -2.34
N ILE A 77 2.95 -3.62 -1.58
CA ILE A 77 3.73 -2.38 -1.46
C ILE A 77 4.48 -2.11 -2.76
N ARG A 78 5.13 -3.14 -3.33
CA ARG A 78 5.79 -3.06 -4.64
C ARG A 78 4.81 -2.64 -5.73
N THR A 79 3.65 -3.28 -5.76
CA THR A 79 2.58 -2.93 -6.72
C THR A 79 2.15 -1.48 -6.56
N LEU A 80 1.96 -1.02 -5.32
CA LEU A 80 1.57 0.36 -5.05
C LEU A 80 2.63 1.36 -5.50
N ALA A 81 3.91 1.10 -5.20
CA ALA A 81 5.02 1.98 -5.55
C ALA A 81 5.19 2.17 -7.06
N GLN A 82 4.94 1.11 -7.86
CA GLN A 82 4.98 1.18 -9.32
C GLN A 82 3.93 2.15 -9.89
N HIS A 83 2.79 2.32 -9.21
CA HIS A 83 1.71 3.21 -9.62
C HIS A 83 1.86 4.62 -9.04
N LEU A 84 2.85 4.86 -8.17
CA LEU A 84 3.05 6.13 -7.46
C LEU A 84 4.52 6.61 -7.61
N PRO A 85 4.97 6.93 -8.83
CA PRO A 85 6.36 7.26 -9.09
C PRO A 85 6.84 8.54 -8.40
N ASP A 86 5.93 9.37 -7.90
CA ASP A 86 6.23 10.65 -7.26
C ASP A 86 6.02 10.66 -5.74
N ILE A 87 5.61 9.53 -5.14
CA ILE A 87 5.27 9.44 -3.71
C ILE A 87 6.09 8.35 -3.04
N GLU A 88 6.80 8.71 -1.98
CA GLU A 88 7.60 7.78 -1.18
C GLU A 88 6.71 6.92 -0.27
N LEU A 89 6.91 5.60 -0.34
CA LEU A 89 6.34 4.60 0.57
C LEU A 89 7.41 4.18 1.57
N VAL A 90 7.07 4.23 2.85
CA VAL A 90 7.96 3.84 3.94
C VAL A 90 7.62 2.41 4.37
N VAL A 91 8.64 1.55 4.42
CA VAL A 91 8.53 0.20 4.98
C VAL A 91 9.41 0.12 6.22
N PHE A 92 8.78 -0.11 7.36
CA PHE A 92 9.41 -0.19 8.67
C PHE A 92 9.40 -1.63 9.19
N PHE A 93 10.59 -2.19 9.42
CA PHE A 93 10.78 -3.51 10.01
C PHE A 93 11.11 -3.39 11.50
N ASP A 94 10.19 -3.82 12.36
CA ASP A 94 10.36 -3.80 13.81
C ASP A 94 10.97 -5.14 14.28
N GLU A 95 11.77 -5.10 15.34
CA GLU A 95 12.51 -6.26 15.89
C GLU A 95 13.41 -7.03 14.89
N PHE A 96 14.15 -6.31 14.04
CA PHE A 96 14.95 -6.87 12.95
C PHE A 96 16.08 -7.84 13.36
N SER A 97 16.46 -7.87 14.65
CA SER A 97 17.54 -8.70 15.21
C SER A 97 17.39 -10.22 15.08
N THR A 98 16.22 -10.75 14.71
CA THR A 98 15.88 -12.18 14.87
C THR A 98 15.61 -12.93 13.55
N SER A 99 15.82 -12.29 12.40
CA SER A 99 15.42 -12.84 11.10
C SER A 99 16.47 -13.77 10.48
N SER A 100 16.03 -14.95 10.01
CA SER A 100 16.82 -15.84 9.15
C SER A 100 16.90 -15.37 7.69
N CYS A 101 16.21 -14.29 7.32
CA CYS A 101 16.06 -13.80 5.95
C CYS A 101 17.03 -12.65 5.61
N LEU A 102 18.20 -12.59 6.28
CA LEU A 102 19.16 -11.49 6.09
C LEU A 102 19.62 -11.35 4.63
N GLY A 103 19.69 -12.45 3.88
CA GLY A 103 20.00 -12.43 2.44
C GLY A 103 18.96 -11.64 1.64
N LEU A 104 17.68 -11.92 1.83
CA LEU A 104 16.60 -11.18 1.18
C LEU A 104 16.53 -9.72 1.65
N PHE A 105 16.84 -9.42 2.91
CA PHE A 105 16.93 -8.03 3.36
C PHE A 105 18.08 -7.27 2.71
N HIS A 106 19.25 -7.89 2.57
CA HIS A 106 20.36 -7.32 1.82
C HIS A 106 19.94 -7.01 0.38
N GLU A 107 19.31 -7.99 -0.27
CA GLU A 107 18.80 -7.84 -1.63
C GLU A 107 17.85 -6.63 -1.76
N MET A 108 16.93 -6.46 -0.82
CA MET A 108 15.98 -5.34 -0.85
C MET A 108 16.63 -3.99 -0.57
N PHE A 109 17.52 -3.91 0.42
CA PHE A 109 18.07 -2.63 0.90
C PHE A 109 19.18 -2.11 0.01
N ILE A 110 20.02 -3.03 -0.48
CA ILE A 110 21.23 -2.72 -1.23
C ILE A 110 20.98 -2.90 -2.73
N ASP A 111 20.58 -4.10 -3.12
CA ASP A 111 20.45 -4.46 -4.54
C ASP A 111 19.14 -3.94 -5.16
N ARG A 112 18.21 -3.49 -4.31
CA ARG A 112 16.90 -2.95 -4.69
C ARG A 112 16.08 -3.97 -5.50
N THR A 113 16.20 -5.26 -5.17
CA THR A 113 15.44 -6.35 -5.80
C THR A 113 14.80 -7.28 -4.76
N ILE A 114 13.83 -8.09 -5.21
CA ILE A 114 13.28 -9.24 -4.49
C ILE A 114 13.32 -10.43 -5.45
N HIS A 115 14.14 -11.44 -5.16
CA HIS A 115 14.41 -12.58 -6.05
C HIS A 115 14.73 -12.14 -7.50
N GLY A 116 15.58 -11.12 -7.64
CA GLY A 116 16.01 -10.53 -8.91
C GLY A 116 14.98 -9.62 -9.59
N GLN A 117 13.78 -9.45 -9.02
CA GLN A 117 12.78 -8.51 -9.55
C GLN A 117 12.98 -7.12 -8.94
N PRO A 118 13.05 -6.04 -9.76
CA PRO A 118 13.34 -4.70 -9.26
C PRO A 118 12.24 -4.13 -8.36
N LEU A 119 12.68 -3.40 -7.34
CA LEU A 119 11.85 -2.57 -6.48
C LEU A 119 11.84 -1.13 -7.00
N ALA A 120 10.70 -0.46 -6.89
CA ALA A 120 10.56 0.94 -7.31
C ALA A 120 11.35 1.87 -6.37
N ASP A 121 12.05 2.86 -6.93
CA ASP A 121 12.89 3.87 -6.24
C ASP A 121 12.20 4.61 -5.09
N LYS A 122 10.86 4.66 -5.13
CA LYS A 122 10.04 5.30 -4.11
C LYS A 122 9.69 4.43 -2.92
N ILE A 123 10.48 3.39 -2.64
CA ILE A 123 10.35 2.62 -1.41
C ILE A 123 11.53 2.95 -0.52
N PHE A 124 11.26 3.61 0.61
CA PHE A 124 12.22 3.90 1.66
C PHE A 124 12.13 2.83 2.76
N PHE A 125 13.26 2.17 3.03
CA PHE A 125 13.36 1.14 4.05
C PHE A 125 13.94 1.69 5.35
N THR A 126 13.35 1.30 6.46
CA THR A 126 13.86 1.59 7.80
C THR A 126 13.59 0.40 8.72
N ALA A 127 14.40 0.22 9.76
CA ALA A 127 14.29 -0.90 10.67
C ALA A 127 14.67 -0.52 12.10
N ALA A 128 14.06 -1.17 13.07
CA ALA A 128 14.44 -1.12 14.48
C ALA A 128 15.07 -2.46 14.89
N ILE A 129 16.20 -2.38 15.57
CA ILE A 129 16.96 -3.53 16.08
C ILE A 129 17.06 -3.38 17.59
N ASN A 130 16.85 -4.48 18.32
CA ASN A 130 17.11 -4.51 19.75
C ASN A 130 18.63 -4.62 20.00
N PRO A 131 19.20 -3.81 20.90
CA PRO A 131 20.63 -3.86 21.20
C PRO A 131 21.00 -5.21 21.80
N TYR A 132 22.17 -5.73 21.43
CA TYR A 132 22.70 -6.95 22.04
C TYR A 132 23.24 -6.61 23.44
N ILE A 133 22.59 -7.13 24.49
CA ILE A 133 23.06 -6.98 25.87
C ILE A 133 23.83 -8.24 26.24
N SER A 134 25.16 -8.19 26.18
CA SER A 134 26.01 -9.24 26.75
C SER A 134 26.07 -9.07 28.26
N ILE A 135 25.36 -9.91 29.01
CA ILE A 135 25.59 -10.03 30.45
C ILE A 135 26.92 -10.80 30.59
N THR A 136 27.98 -10.09 30.95
CA THR A 136 29.30 -10.66 31.23
C THR A 136 29.34 -11.16 32.67
#